data_AF-A0A950AF13-F1
#
_entry.id   AF-A0A950AF13-F1
#
_cell.length_a   1.000
_cell.length_b   1.000
_cell.length_c   1.000
_cell.angle_alpha   90.00
_cell.angle_beta   90.00
_cell.angle_gamma   90.00
#
_symmetry.space_group_name_H-M   'P 1'
#
loop_
_entity.id
_entity.type
_entity.pdbx_description
1 polymer ?
#
loop_
_entity_poly.entity_id
_entity_poly.type
_entity_poly.pdbx_seq_one_letter_code
_entity_poly.pdbx_strand_id
1 'polypeptide(L)'
;MRTSLISVLATALIANFGWAESKLETKQIPAPDGSQVLEIGDAIRVVNSGGSPSLTLASSVEGVQRVDAKWSPDSRRVVVVISYTRGSGVEAAYMDGSGWHKALQPDTDLPTDELSRQAGVSGRLVSQSCRLGDWLDSRRIRITGELIFSGQKKVPYGYTLVFTGEPGHLDRGGFEEGVIKGIEYHVR
;
A
#
# COMPACT_ATOMS: atom_id res chain seq x y z
N MET A 1 29.93 62.63 20.34
CA MET A 1 28.77 63.00 19.49
C MET A 1 29.02 62.42 18.10
N ARG A 2 28.23 61.54 17.49
CA ARG A 2 26.88 61.03 17.72
C ARG A 2 26.87 59.54 17.34
N THR A 3 26.06 58.80 18.08
CA THR A 3 25.82 57.36 18.05
C THR A 3 25.05 56.97 16.78
N SER A 4 25.55 55.99 16.01
CA SER A 4 24.79 55.40 14.89
C SER A 4 24.11 54.12 15.37
N LEU A 5 22.78 54.18 15.49
CA LEU A 5 21.90 53.04 15.72
C LEU A 5 21.72 52.26 14.41
N ILE A 6 22.25 51.04 14.34
CA ILE A 6 21.88 50.06 13.33
C ILE A 6 20.68 49.30 13.86
N SER A 7 19.49 49.65 13.37
CA SER A 7 18.25 48.94 13.65
C SER A 7 18.20 47.68 12.79
N VAL A 8 18.37 46.51 13.42
CA VAL A 8 18.18 45.21 12.77
C VAL A 8 16.68 44.90 12.81
N LEU A 9 16.00 45.17 11.70
CA LEU A 9 14.64 44.69 11.46
C LEU A 9 14.69 43.18 11.22
N ALA A 10 14.29 42.40 12.22
CA ALA A 10 14.03 40.98 12.08
C ALA A 10 12.68 40.80 11.37
N THR A 11 12.71 40.56 10.06
CA THR A 11 11.53 40.12 9.31
C THR A 11 11.27 38.66 9.67
N ALA A 12 10.29 38.42 10.55
CA ALA A 12 9.75 37.09 10.78
C ALA A 12 8.98 36.65 9.53
N LEU A 13 9.65 35.91 8.64
CA LEU A 13 9.00 35.21 7.55
C LEU A 13 8.31 33.98 8.14
N ILE A 14 7.03 34.10 8.51
CA ILE A 14 6.19 32.94 8.77
C ILE A 14 5.93 32.31 7.41
N ALA A 15 6.77 31.35 7.03
CA ALA A 15 6.49 30.45 5.93
C ALA A 15 5.24 29.66 6.29
N ASN A 16 4.11 30.11 5.74
CA ASN A 16 2.86 29.40 5.74
C ASN A 16 3.09 28.13 4.88
N PHE A 17 3.62 27.07 5.49
CA PHE A 17 3.67 25.74 4.90
C PHE A 17 2.23 25.20 4.86
N GLY A 18 1.41 25.79 3.98
CA GLY A 18 0.21 25.17 3.50
C GLY A 18 0.65 23.95 2.73
N TRP A 19 0.74 22.80 3.41
CA TRP A 19 0.81 21.51 2.77
C TRP A 19 -0.47 21.40 1.97
N ALA A 20 -0.40 21.68 0.67
CA ALA A 20 -1.48 21.34 -0.24
C ALA A 20 -1.62 19.82 -0.13
N GLU A 21 -2.67 19.36 0.56
CA GLU A 21 -3.05 17.96 0.54
C GLU A 21 -3.30 17.61 -0.92
N SER A 22 -2.35 16.89 -1.53
CA SER A 22 -2.55 16.36 -2.86
C SER A 22 -3.63 15.29 -2.73
N LYS A 23 -4.87 15.67 -2.98
CA LYS A 23 -6.00 14.75 -2.96
C LYS A 23 -5.71 13.65 -4.01
N LEU A 24 -5.80 12.39 -3.59
CA LEU A 24 -5.61 11.26 -4.47
C LEU A 24 -6.60 11.36 -5.65
N GLU A 25 -6.12 11.22 -6.87
CA GLU A 25 -7.00 11.23 -8.04
C GLU A 25 -7.98 10.06 -8.00
N THR A 26 -9.25 10.35 -8.24
CA THR A 26 -10.27 9.31 -8.36
C THR A 26 -10.01 8.45 -9.59
N LYS A 27 -9.96 7.13 -9.40
CA LYS A 27 -9.70 6.13 -10.45
C LYS A 27 -10.65 4.96 -10.32
N GLN A 28 -11.12 4.47 -11.45
CA GLN A 28 -11.89 3.22 -11.56
C GLN A 28 -11.08 2.21 -12.37
N ILE A 29 -11.00 0.97 -11.87
CA ILE A 29 -10.29 -0.13 -12.54
C ILE A 29 -11.27 -1.28 -12.73
N PRO A 30 -11.77 -1.52 -13.96
CA PRO A 30 -12.70 -2.62 -14.21
C PRO A 30 -12.01 -3.97 -14.04
N ALA A 31 -12.74 -4.95 -13.50
CA ALA A 31 -12.33 -6.34 -13.52
C ALA A 31 -12.33 -6.87 -14.97
N PRO A 32 -11.48 -7.87 -15.32
CA PRO A 32 -11.40 -8.41 -16.69
C PRO A 32 -12.72 -8.89 -17.31
N ASP A 33 -13.62 -9.45 -16.51
CA ASP A 33 -14.96 -9.90 -16.89
C ASP A 33 -16.01 -8.78 -16.95
N GLY A 34 -15.66 -7.56 -16.51
CA GLY A 34 -16.55 -6.40 -16.46
C GLY A 34 -17.65 -6.46 -15.40
N SER A 35 -17.67 -7.47 -14.54
CA SER A 35 -18.75 -7.64 -13.54
C SER A 35 -18.60 -6.69 -12.34
N GLN A 36 -17.37 -6.24 -12.09
CA GLN A 36 -16.99 -5.42 -10.94
C GLN A 36 -16.05 -4.29 -11.37
N VAL A 37 -15.99 -3.27 -10.54
CA VAL A 37 -15.02 -2.17 -10.65
C VAL A 37 -14.35 -1.98 -9.30
N LEU A 38 -13.03 -1.76 -9.30
CA LEU A 38 -12.34 -1.24 -8.14
C LEU A 38 -12.37 0.29 -8.22
N GLU A 39 -13.04 0.93 -7.27
CA GLU A 39 -13.05 2.37 -7.11
C GLU A 39 -11.97 2.79 -6.12
N ILE A 40 -11.17 3.76 -6.53
CA ILE A 40 -10.13 4.40 -5.73
C ILE A 40 -10.48 5.89 -5.70
N GLY A 41 -10.73 6.44 -4.52
CA GLY A 41 -11.08 7.84 -4.32
C GLY A 41 -10.89 8.19 -2.85
N ASP A 42 -11.91 8.75 -2.19
CA ASP A 42 -11.88 8.99 -0.74
C ASP A 42 -11.82 7.67 0.08
N ALA A 43 -12.16 6.54 -0.55
CA ALA A 43 -12.04 5.19 -0.05
C ALA A 43 -11.63 4.24 -1.18
N ILE A 44 -11.25 3.01 -0.85
CA ILE A 44 -10.96 1.95 -1.81
C ILE A 44 -12.03 0.88 -1.69
N ARG A 45 -12.80 0.65 -2.75
CA ARG A 45 -13.98 -0.23 -2.74
C ARG A 45 -14.05 -1.11 -3.96
N VAL A 46 -14.56 -2.32 -3.79
CA VAL A 46 -15.06 -3.13 -4.89
C VAL A 46 -16.54 -2.83 -5.04
N VAL A 47 -16.96 -2.41 -6.22
CA VAL A 47 -18.36 -2.09 -6.53
C VAL A 47 -18.88 -3.00 -7.64
N ASN A 48 -20.14 -3.42 -7.51
CA ASN A 48 -20.85 -4.12 -8.57
C ASN A 48 -21.09 -3.18 -9.76
N SER A 49 -21.42 -3.73 -10.93
CA SER A 49 -21.82 -2.96 -12.12
C SER A 49 -22.97 -1.97 -11.90
N GLY A 50 -23.82 -2.19 -10.89
CA GLY A 50 -24.87 -1.25 -10.47
C GLY A 50 -24.39 -0.09 -9.59
N GLY A 51 -23.08 0.05 -9.33
CA GLY A 51 -22.48 1.13 -8.53
C GLY A 51 -22.61 0.98 -7.00
N SER A 52 -23.26 -0.08 -6.52
CA SER A 52 -23.33 -0.36 -5.08
C SER A 52 -22.05 -1.03 -4.58
N PRO A 53 -21.49 -0.60 -3.43
CA PRO A 53 -20.28 -1.20 -2.88
C PRO A 53 -20.56 -2.61 -2.36
N SER A 54 -19.73 -3.56 -2.83
CA SER A 54 -19.75 -4.96 -2.44
C SER A 54 -18.80 -5.22 -1.27
N LEU A 55 -17.67 -4.51 -1.23
CA LEU A 55 -16.66 -4.60 -0.19
C LEU A 55 -15.90 -3.27 -0.10
N THR A 56 -15.56 -2.84 1.11
CA THR A 56 -14.63 -1.72 1.34
C THR A 56 -13.29 -2.29 1.80
N LEU A 57 -12.23 -2.02 1.04
CA LEU A 57 -10.86 -2.39 1.38
C LEU A 57 -10.28 -1.40 2.41
N ALA A 58 -10.30 -0.11 2.07
CA ALA A 58 -9.89 0.98 2.94
C ALA A 58 -10.99 2.04 3.02
N SER A 59 -11.43 2.38 4.24
CA SER A 59 -12.51 3.36 4.47
C SER A 59 -12.04 4.81 4.35
N SER A 60 -10.74 5.05 4.46
CA SER A 60 -10.09 6.35 4.29
C SER A 60 -8.73 6.17 3.64
N VAL A 61 -8.36 7.09 2.75
CA VAL A 61 -7.02 7.17 2.12
C VAL A 61 -6.27 8.43 2.56
N GLU A 62 -6.59 8.98 3.73
CA GLU A 62 -5.87 10.13 4.28
C GLU A 62 -4.36 9.83 4.41
N GLY A 63 -3.52 10.77 3.97
CA GLY A 63 -2.07 10.63 3.98
C GLY A 63 -1.50 9.64 2.95
N VAL A 64 -2.33 9.01 2.12
CA VAL A 64 -1.89 8.14 1.03
C VAL A 64 -1.29 8.97 -0.10
N GLN A 65 -0.07 8.62 -0.50
CA GLN A 65 0.65 9.27 -1.59
C GLN A 65 0.42 8.61 -2.95
N ARG A 66 0.18 7.29 -2.95
CA ARG A 66 -0.05 6.50 -4.16
C ARG A 66 -0.86 5.25 -3.84
N VAL A 67 -1.76 4.91 -4.76
CA VAL A 67 -2.42 3.60 -4.80
C VAL A 67 -2.05 2.89 -6.11
N ASP A 68 -1.63 1.64 -6.00
CA ASP A 68 -1.41 0.74 -7.14
C ASP A 68 -2.35 -0.45 -6.99
N ALA A 69 -2.98 -0.92 -8.07
CA ALA A 69 -3.97 -1.98 -7.97
C ALA A 69 -4.04 -2.81 -9.25
N LYS A 70 -4.24 -4.13 -9.08
CA LYS A 70 -4.41 -5.08 -10.19
C LYS A 70 -5.44 -6.14 -9.84
N TRP A 71 -6.36 -6.37 -10.78
CA TRP A 71 -7.26 -7.51 -10.80
C TRP A 71 -6.55 -8.77 -11.25
N SER A 72 -6.90 -9.92 -10.65
CA SER A 72 -6.48 -11.23 -11.14
C SER A 72 -7.10 -11.51 -12.52
N PRO A 73 -6.46 -12.36 -13.35
CA PRO A 73 -6.98 -12.70 -14.67
C PRO A 73 -8.38 -13.31 -14.67
N ASP A 74 -8.80 -13.94 -13.57
CA ASP A 74 -10.12 -14.56 -13.41
C ASP A 74 -11.18 -13.64 -12.78
N SER A 75 -10.89 -12.35 -12.59
CA SER A 75 -11.75 -11.37 -11.89
C SER A 75 -12.10 -11.69 -10.44
N ARG A 76 -11.61 -12.79 -9.87
CA ARG A 76 -12.01 -13.22 -8.51
C ARG A 76 -11.16 -12.63 -7.41
N ARG A 77 -10.11 -11.87 -7.74
CA ARG A 77 -9.21 -11.27 -6.77
C ARG A 77 -8.75 -9.91 -7.25
N VAL A 78 -8.45 -9.05 -6.29
CA VAL A 78 -7.79 -7.78 -6.53
C VAL A 78 -6.78 -7.55 -5.43
N VAL A 79 -5.60 -7.05 -5.81
CA VAL A 79 -4.55 -6.65 -4.87
C VAL A 79 -4.33 -5.16 -5.02
N VAL A 80 -4.18 -4.48 -3.90
CA VAL A 80 -3.99 -3.05 -3.78
C VAL A 80 -2.77 -2.78 -2.91
N VAL A 81 -1.83 -1.98 -3.42
CA VAL A 81 -0.72 -1.43 -2.65
C VAL A 81 -1.04 0.02 -2.32
N ILE A 82 -1.12 0.33 -1.03
CA ILE A 82 -1.38 1.66 -0.49
C ILE A 82 -0.05 2.21 0.03
N SER A 83 0.46 3.28 -0.58
CA SER A 83 1.75 3.85 -0.22
C SER A 83 1.59 5.15 0.55
N TYR A 84 2.26 5.23 1.69
CA TYR A 84 2.38 6.39 2.56
C TYR A 84 3.83 6.89 2.55
N THR A 85 4.09 8.01 3.22
CA THR A 85 5.43 8.64 3.29
C THR A 85 6.55 7.69 3.77
N ARG A 86 6.23 6.72 4.65
CA ARG A 86 7.24 5.84 5.30
C ARG A 86 7.02 4.35 5.09
N GLY A 87 6.00 3.95 4.34
CA GLY A 87 5.57 2.56 4.30
C GLY A 87 4.60 2.30 3.16
N SER A 88 4.51 1.04 2.74
CA SER A 88 3.45 0.58 1.86
C SER A 88 2.72 -0.59 2.51
N GLY A 89 1.39 -0.49 2.59
CA GLY A 89 0.51 -1.61 2.96
C GLY A 89 0.06 -2.36 1.72
N VAL A 90 -0.14 -3.68 1.87
CA VAL A 90 -0.75 -4.52 0.83
C VAL A 90 -2.10 -5.01 1.35
N GLU A 91 -3.15 -4.55 0.70
CA GLU A 91 -4.51 -5.03 0.92
C GLU A 91 -4.97 -5.85 -0.27
N ALA A 92 -5.88 -6.78 -0.04
CA ALA A 92 -6.45 -7.58 -1.10
C ALA A 92 -7.91 -7.89 -0.82
N ALA A 93 -8.63 -8.24 -1.89
CA ALA A 93 -9.93 -8.88 -1.79
C ALA A 93 -9.97 -10.14 -2.65
N TYR A 94 -10.79 -11.10 -2.23
CA TYR A 94 -11.12 -12.27 -3.04
C TYR A 94 -12.61 -12.59 -2.95
N MET A 95 -13.15 -13.17 -4.02
CA MET A 95 -14.50 -13.68 -4.07
C MET A 95 -14.49 -15.21 -4.01
N ASP A 96 -15.34 -15.77 -3.16
CA ASP A 96 -15.69 -17.19 -3.16
C ASP A 96 -17.22 -17.39 -3.22
N GLY A 97 -17.69 -18.62 -2.95
CA GLY A 97 -19.12 -18.95 -3.02
C GLY A 97 -20.01 -18.22 -2.00
N SER A 98 -19.43 -17.59 -0.98
CA SER A 98 -20.15 -16.84 0.05
C SER A 98 -20.13 -15.32 -0.16
N GLY A 99 -19.26 -14.82 -1.04
CA GLY A 99 -19.19 -13.40 -1.37
C GLY A 99 -17.76 -12.87 -1.44
N TRP A 100 -17.65 -11.54 -1.30
CA TRP A 100 -16.38 -10.83 -1.23
C TRP A 100 -15.82 -10.84 0.18
N HIS A 101 -14.53 -11.14 0.28
CA HIS A 101 -13.77 -11.14 1.53
C HIS A 101 -12.58 -10.21 1.40
N LYS A 102 -12.27 -9.50 2.49
CA LYS A 102 -11.01 -8.78 2.63
C LYS A 102 -9.90 -9.78 2.97
N ALA A 103 -8.71 -9.53 2.47
CA ALA A 103 -7.51 -10.25 2.86
C ALA A 103 -6.36 -9.29 3.11
N LEU A 104 -5.60 -9.54 4.16
CA LEU A 104 -4.51 -8.69 4.60
C LEU A 104 -3.20 -9.48 4.65
N GLN A 105 -2.11 -8.79 4.33
CA GLN A 105 -0.78 -9.30 4.59
C GLN A 105 -0.40 -8.91 6.02
N PRO A 106 -0.05 -9.87 6.90
CA PRO A 106 0.41 -9.56 8.24
C PRO A 106 1.63 -8.62 8.21
N ASP A 107 1.66 -7.64 9.12
CA ASP A 107 2.78 -6.70 9.25
C ASP A 107 4.14 -7.40 9.48
N THR A 108 4.11 -8.62 10.02
CA THR A 108 5.30 -9.44 10.33
C THR A 108 5.85 -10.23 9.15
N ASP A 109 5.18 -10.23 7.98
CA ASP A 109 5.55 -11.11 6.88
C ASP A 109 6.85 -10.69 6.18
N LEU A 110 7.23 -9.40 6.22
CA LEU A 110 8.40 -8.92 5.51
C LEU A 110 9.69 -9.21 6.31
N PRO A 111 10.59 -10.10 5.84
CA PRO A 111 11.77 -10.51 6.59
C PRO A 111 12.90 -9.47 6.45
N THR A 112 12.67 -8.27 6.97
CA THR A 112 13.56 -7.09 6.83
C THR A 112 14.99 -7.38 7.31
N ASP A 113 15.14 -8.10 8.42
CA ASP A 113 16.45 -8.44 9.00
C ASP A 113 17.23 -9.43 8.12
N GLU A 114 16.53 -10.39 7.48
CA GLU A 114 17.15 -11.31 6.53
C GLU A 114 17.59 -10.58 5.26
N LEU A 115 16.68 -9.76 4.67
CA LEU A 115 16.98 -9.01 3.44
C LEU A 115 18.12 -8.01 3.65
N SER A 116 18.16 -7.31 4.79
CA SER A 116 19.25 -6.38 5.10
C SER A 116 20.58 -7.10 5.29
N ARG A 117 20.59 -8.24 5.99
CA ARG A 117 21.78 -9.10 6.13
C ARG A 117 22.28 -9.61 4.79
N GLN A 118 21.40 -10.11 3.91
CA GLN A 118 21.76 -10.55 2.56
C GLN A 118 22.38 -9.42 1.73
N ALA A 119 21.87 -8.20 1.87
CA ALA A 119 22.39 -7.02 1.17
C ALA A 119 23.63 -6.39 1.83
N GLY A 120 24.11 -6.90 2.97
CA GLY A 120 25.21 -6.29 3.72
C GLY A 120 24.89 -4.89 4.24
N VAL A 121 23.60 -4.59 4.46
CA VAL A 121 23.12 -3.32 4.97
C VAL A 121 22.74 -3.46 6.44
N SER A 122 23.14 -2.48 7.24
CA SER A 122 22.74 -2.35 8.64
C SER A 122 22.14 -0.96 8.88
N GLY A 123 21.40 -0.82 9.97
CA GLY A 123 20.76 0.42 10.38
C GLY A 123 19.28 0.27 10.64
N ARG A 124 18.64 1.38 11.04
CA ARG A 124 17.19 1.42 11.28
C ARG A 124 16.46 1.53 9.94
N LEU A 125 15.43 0.73 9.70
CA LEU A 125 14.51 0.94 8.58
C LEU A 125 13.81 2.30 8.73
N VAL A 126 13.93 3.16 7.72
CA VAL A 126 13.36 4.51 7.69
C VAL A 126 12.11 4.56 6.83
N SER A 127 12.11 3.84 5.72
CA SER A 127 10.97 3.74 4.82
C SER A 127 10.99 2.41 4.09
N GLN A 128 9.81 1.90 3.78
CA GLN A 128 9.62 0.74 2.92
C GLN A 128 8.59 1.11 1.86
N SER A 129 8.87 0.73 0.62
CA SER A 129 7.92 0.88 -0.48
C SER A 129 7.78 -0.44 -1.23
N CYS A 130 6.59 -0.70 -1.77
CA CYS A 130 6.36 -1.81 -2.67
C CYS A 130 5.47 -1.39 -3.85
N ARG A 131 5.43 -2.23 -4.89
CA ARG A 131 4.67 -2.04 -6.13
C ARG A 131 4.24 -3.39 -6.68
N LEU A 132 3.11 -3.39 -7.37
CA LEU A 132 2.57 -4.58 -8.02
C LEU A 132 3.35 -4.90 -9.29
N GLY A 133 3.86 -6.13 -9.37
CA GLY A 133 4.36 -6.75 -10.59
C GLY A 133 3.25 -7.46 -11.34
N ASP A 134 3.60 -8.49 -12.11
CA ASP A 134 2.64 -9.25 -12.90
C ASP A 134 2.02 -10.40 -12.12
N TRP A 135 0.77 -10.72 -12.43
CA TRP A 135 0.15 -11.97 -12.00
C TRP A 135 0.90 -13.15 -12.64
N LEU A 136 1.24 -14.12 -11.81
CA LEU A 136 1.81 -15.41 -12.23
C LEU A 136 0.69 -16.39 -12.60
N ASP A 137 -0.43 -16.31 -11.88
CA ASP A 137 -1.69 -17.01 -12.12
C ASP A 137 -2.82 -16.30 -11.36
N SER A 138 -4.02 -16.89 -11.28
CA SER A 138 -5.18 -16.31 -10.59
C SER A 138 -5.07 -16.19 -9.06
N ARG A 139 -4.00 -16.68 -8.44
CA ARG A 139 -3.78 -16.67 -6.98
C ARG A 139 -2.42 -16.13 -6.56
N ARG A 140 -1.52 -15.87 -7.50
CA ARG A 140 -0.14 -15.44 -7.23
C ARG A 140 0.24 -14.22 -8.05
N ILE A 141 0.76 -13.19 -7.40
CA ILE A 141 1.25 -11.97 -8.04
C ILE A 141 2.66 -11.63 -7.56
N ARG A 142 3.53 -11.16 -8.46
CA ARG A 142 4.85 -10.65 -8.08
C ARG A 142 4.71 -9.30 -7.39
N ILE A 143 5.48 -9.11 -6.33
CA ILE A 143 5.65 -7.82 -5.66
C ILE A 143 7.13 -7.44 -5.70
N THR A 144 7.39 -6.17 -5.94
CA THR A 144 8.75 -5.61 -5.90
C THR A 144 8.76 -4.39 -5.00
N GLY A 145 9.87 -4.11 -4.36
CA GLY A 145 9.96 -2.99 -3.44
C GLY A 145 11.38 -2.52 -3.16
N GLU A 146 11.47 -1.50 -2.31
CA GLU A 146 12.72 -0.94 -1.82
C GLU A 146 12.61 -0.70 -0.31
N LEU A 147 13.59 -1.19 0.44
CA LEU A 147 13.82 -0.84 1.84
C LEU A 147 14.84 0.29 1.91
N ILE A 148 14.56 1.33 2.68
CA ILE A 148 15.46 2.47 2.89
C ILE A 148 15.88 2.49 4.35
N PHE A 149 17.17 2.35 4.61
CA PHE A 149 17.76 2.33 5.94
C PHE A 149 18.37 3.69 6.32
N SER A 150 18.60 3.89 7.62
CA SER A 150 19.36 5.01 8.15
C SER A 150 20.72 5.10 7.46
N GLY A 151 21.06 6.29 6.95
CA GLY A 151 22.22 6.47 6.05
C GLY A 151 21.88 6.37 4.56
N GLN A 152 20.59 6.38 4.20
CA GLN A 152 20.09 6.40 2.81
C GLN A 152 20.50 5.18 1.98
N LYS A 153 20.88 4.08 2.63
CA LYS A 153 21.15 2.80 1.96
C LYS A 153 19.83 2.18 1.52
N LYS A 154 19.78 1.74 0.27
CA LYS A 154 18.60 1.16 -0.37
C LYS A 154 18.83 -0.32 -0.62
N VAL A 155 17.83 -1.15 -0.28
CA VAL A 155 17.83 -2.58 -0.56
C VAL A 155 16.59 -2.90 -1.41
N PRO A 156 16.76 -3.08 -2.74
CA PRO A 156 15.66 -3.54 -3.57
C PRO A 156 15.35 -5.00 -3.26
N TYR A 157 14.06 -5.34 -3.23
CA TYR A 157 13.60 -6.69 -2.93
C TYR A 157 12.43 -7.11 -3.82
N GLY A 158 12.18 -8.41 -3.87
CA GLY A 158 11.03 -9.00 -4.54
C GLY A 158 10.49 -10.20 -3.77
N TYR A 159 9.21 -10.50 -3.96
CA TYR A 159 8.55 -11.69 -3.43
C TYR A 159 7.30 -12.03 -4.25
N THR A 160 6.76 -13.23 -4.04
CA THR A 160 5.47 -13.66 -4.62
C THR A 160 4.40 -13.55 -3.54
N LEU A 161 3.35 -12.76 -3.77
CA LEU A 161 2.18 -12.71 -2.89
C LEU A 161 1.20 -13.82 -3.30
N VAL A 162 0.72 -14.60 -2.33
CA VAL A 162 -0.16 -15.76 -2.54
C VAL A 162 -1.43 -15.63 -1.72
N PHE A 163 -2.59 -15.88 -2.34
CA PHE A 163 -3.86 -16.04 -1.64
C PHE A 163 -4.00 -17.46 -1.08
N THR A 164 -3.84 -17.60 0.22
CA THR A 164 -3.91 -18.89 0.92
C THR A 164 -5.34 -19.46 0.86
N GLY A 165 -6.36 -18.60 0.96
CA GLY A 165 -7.75 -19.01 1.15
C GLY A 165 -8.02 -19.56 2.54
N GLU A 166 -7.06 -19.43 3.46
CA GLU A 166 -7.25 -19.71 4.87
C GLU A 166 -8.01 -18.54 5.51
N PRO A 167 -9.07 -18.82 6.30
CA PRO A 167 -9.67 -17.78 7.14
C PRO A 167 -8.61 -17.28 8.12
N GLY A 168 -8.42 -15.97 8.16
CA GLY A 168 -7.50 -15.29 9.07
C GLY A 168 -8.22 -14.77 10.31
N HIS A 169 -7.76 -13.63 10.81
CA HIS A 169 -8.33 -13.03 12.01
C HIS A 169 -9.74 -12.47 11.74
N LEU A 170 -10.58 -12.48 12.76
CA LEU A 170 -11.80 -11.67 12.76
C LEU A 170 -11.38 -10.24 13.03
N ASP A 171 -11.56 -9.33 12.07
CA ASP A 171 -11.43 -7.90 12.37
C ASP A 171 -12.42 -7.51 13.48
N ARG A 172 -12.19 -6.39 14.15
CA ARG A 172 -13.08 -5.83 15.19
C ARG A 172 -14.53 -5.64 14.71
N GLY A 173 -14.76 -5.61 13.39
CA GLY A 173 -16.08 -5.61 12.75
C GLY A 173 -16.77 -6.98 12.63
N GLY A 174 -16.12 -8.09 13.01
CA GLY A 174 -16.68 -9.45 12.95
C GLY A 174 -16.63 -10.11 11.58
N PHE A 175 -15.82 -9.60 10.65
CA PHE A 175 -15.62 -10.19 9.31
C PHE A 175 -14.42 -11.12 9.31
N GLU A 176 -14.55 -12.30 8.70
CA GLU A 176 -13.42 -13.19 8.43
C GLU A 176 -12.51 -12.52 7.40
N GLU A 177 -11.31 -12.11 7.82
CA GLU A 177 -10.29 -11.62 6.89
C GLU A 177 -9.46 -12.82 6.42
N GLY A 178 -9.42 -13.11 5.12
CA GLY A 178 -8.51 -14.13 4.62
C GLY A 178 -7.03 -13.71 4.72
N VAL A 179 -6.12 -14.67 4.62
CA VAL A 179 -4.68 -14.37 4.68
C VAL A 179 -4.06 -14.35 3.27
N ILE A 180 -3.44 -13.23 2.90
CA ILE A 180 -2.44 -13.20 1.82
C ILE A 180 -1.05 -13.31 2.44
N LYS A 181 -0.17 -14.08 1.81
CA LYS A 181 1.17 -14.34 2.34
C LYS A 181 2.23 -14.05 1.28
N GLY A 182 3.29 -13.36 1.68
CA GLY A 182 4.48 -13.28 0.85
C GLY A 182 5.34 -14.53 0.97
N ILE A 183 5.82 -15.05 -0.15
CA ILE A 183 6.75 -16.17 -0.23
C ILE A 183 7.91 -15.81 -1.17
N GLU A 184 8.99 -16.59 -1.12
CA GLU A 184 10.13 -16.47 -2.06
C GLU A 184 10.78 -15.07 -2.04
N TYR A 185 10.90 -14.48 -0.84
CA TYR A 185 11.59 -13.21 -0.64
C TYR A 185 13.05 -13.30 -1.10
N HIS A 186 13.49 -12.30 -1.85
CA HIS A 186 14.87 -12.19 -2.32
C HIS A 186 15.29 -10.73 -2.49
N VAL A 187 16.59 -10.47 -2.28
CA VAL A 187 17.23 -9.22 -2.71
C VAL A 187 17.35 -9.22 -4.23
N ARG A 188 17.10 -8.07 -4.86
CA ARG A 188 17.14 -7.91 -6.33
C ARG A 188 18.43 -7.27 -6.83
#